data_AF-A0A1B6HPY2-F1
#
_entry.id   AF-A0A1B6HPY2-F1
#
_cell.length_a   1.000
_cell.length_b   1.000
_cell.length_c   1.000
_cell.angle_alpha   90.00
_cell.angle_beta   90.00
_cell.angle_gamma   90.00
#
_symmetry.space_group_name_H-M   'P 1'
#
loop_
_entity.id
_entity.type
_entity.pdbx_description
1 polymer ?
#
loop_
_entity_poly.entity_id
_entity_poly.type
_entity_poly.pdbx_seq_one_letter_code
_entity_poly.pdbx_strand_id
1 'polypeptide(L)'
;ENPSPAENASFVSLCFFSWFEPLIWRGFKKPLTLEDLWNLRYHDTSAFVVTRFEKRWNKLLKINVRFSARDRKTELNGLLKDQDYTPKKPVSIIGTLLRTYWITFVNVGLLK
;
A
#
# COMPACT_ATOMS: atom_id res chain seq x y z
N GLU A 1 -16.13 -20.47 1.88
CA GLU A 1 -15.62 -19.19 1.32
C GLU A 1 -15.97 -19.14 -0.16
N ASN A 2 -16.37 -17.97 -0.68
CA ASN A 2 -16.72 -17.79 -2.09
C ASN A 2 -15.58 -17.01 -2.77
N PRO A 3 -14.52 -17.67 -3.27
CA PRO A 3 -13.35 -16.98 -3.81
C PRO A 3 -13.70 -16.17 -5.07
N SER A 4 -13.01 -15.04 -5.26
CA SER A 4 -13.25 -14.17 -6.42
C SER A 4 -12.81 -14.86 -7.72
N PRO A 5 -13.67 -14.92 -8.76
CA PRO A 5 -13.29 -15.42 -10.08
C PRO A 5 -12.15 -14.62 -10.71
N ALA A 6 -11.94 -13.39 -10.26
CA ALA A 6 -10.84 -12.54 -10.71
C ALA A 6 -9.46 -13.11 -10.36
N GLU A 7 -9.34 -14.02 -9.38
CA GLU A 7 -8.05 -14.67 -9.05
C GLU A 7 -7.67 -15.77 -10.06
N ASN A 8 -8.67 -16.45 -10.63
CA ASN A 8 -8.47 -17.55 -11.58
C ASN A 8 -8.74 -17.15 -13.03
N ALA A 9 -9.08 -15.89 -13.29
CA ALA A 9 -9.36 -15.37 -14.62
C ALA A 9 -8.08 -15.23 -15.46
N SER A 10 -8.18 -15.52 -16.76
CA SER A 10 -7.11 -15.20 -17.70
C SER A 10 -6.92 -13.69 -17.83
N PHE A 11 -5.73 -13.25 -18.27
CA PHE A 11 -5.42 -11.83 -18.45
C PHE A 11 -6.46 -11.10 -19.32
N VAL A 12 -6.88 -11.72 -20.42
CA VAL A 12 -7.91 -11.18 -21.33
C VAL A 12 -9.25 -11.02 -20.61
N SER A 13 -9.67 -12.01 -19.83
CA SER A 13 -10.90 -11.94 -19.03
C SER A 13 -10.83 -10.82 -17.98
N LEU A 14 -9.66 -10.62 -17.35
CA LEU A 14 -9.43 -9.53 -16.40
C LEU A 14 -9.52 -8.16 -17.08
N CYS A 15 -8.98 -8.01 -18.30
CA CYS A 15 -9.02 -6.77 -19.08
C CYS A 15 -10.43 -6.42 -19.58
N PHE A 16 -11.17 -7.39 -20.11
CA PHE A 16 -12.53 -7.17 -20.64
C PHE A 16 -13.63 -7.32 -19.59
N PHE A 17 -13.27 -7.53 -18.31
CA PHE A 17 -14.20 -7.76 -17.21
C PHE A 17 -15.18 -8.94 -17.41
N SER A 18 -14.85 -9.89 -18.29
CA SER A 18 -15.73 -11.03 -18.58
C SER A 18 -15.97 -11.93 -17.36
N TRP A 19 -15.02 -11.98 -16.41
CA TRP A 19 -15.18 -12.70 -15.14
C TRP A 19 -16.33 -12.17 -14.26
N PHE A 20 -16.78 -10.93 -14.49
CA PHE A 20 -17.85 -10.27 -13.73
C PHE A 20 -19.24 -10.51 -14.33
N GLU A 21 -19.34 -10.94 -15.60
CA GLU A 21 -20.59 -11.19 -16.31
C GLU A 21 -21.60 -12.07 -15.53
N PRO A 22 -21.20 -13.17 -14.84
CA PRO A 22 -22.15 -14.00 -14.10
C PRO A 22 -22.88 -13.23 -12.99
N LEU A 23 -22.23 -12.24 -12.37
CA LEU A 23 -22.84 -11.42 -11.33
C LEU A 23 -23.88 -10.45 -11.91
N ILE A 24 -23.59 -9.89 -13.09
CA ILE A 24 -24.52 -9.02 -13.83
C ILE A 24 -25.81 -9.79 -14.14
N TRP A 25 -25.69 -10.99 -14.71
CA TRP A 25 -26.86 -11.81 -15.05
C TRP A 25 -27.66 -12.24 -13.83
N ARG A 26 -27.01 -12.50 -12.69
CA ARG A 26 -27.69 -12.79 -11.43
C ARG A 26 -28.47 -11.59 -10.91
N GLY A 27 -27.86 -10.40 -10.96
CA GLY A 27 -28.52 -9.14 -10.57
C GLY A 27 -29.69 -8.74 -11.44
N PHE A 28 -29.64 -9.11 -12.71
CA PHE A 28 -30.78 -8.94 -13.61
C PHE A 28 -31.97 -9.83 -13.22
N LYS A 29 -31.71 -11.03 -12.72
CA LYS A 29 -32.77 -12.00 -12.36
C LYS A 29 -33.29 -11.86 -10.93
N LYS A 30 -32.43 -11.45 -9.98
CA LYS A 30 -32.71 -11.38 -8.55
C LYS A 30 -31.96 -10.20 -7.91
N PRO A 31 -32.53 -9.46 -6.95
CA PRO A 31 -31.76 -8.50 -6.17
C PRO A 31 -30.60 -9.18 -5.44
N LEU A 32 -29.39 -8.63 -5.58
CA LEU A 32 -28.19 -9.16 -4.94
C LEU A 32 -28.24 -9.01 -3.42
N THR A 33 -27.86 -10.06 -2.72
CA THR A 33 -27.54 -10.01 -1.29
C THR A 33 -26.03 -10.09 -1.09
N LEU A 34 -25.55 -9.75 0.12
CA LEU A 34 -24.11 -9.86 0.46
C LEU A 34 -23.59 -11.29 0.35
N GLU A 35 -24.45 -12.29 0.56
CA GLU A 35 -24.13 -13.71 0.43
C GLU A 35 -23.87 -14.14 -1.02
N ASP A 36 -24.50 -13.44 -1.99
CA ASP A 36 -24.33 -13.70 -3.43
C ASP A 36 -23.01 -13.11 -3.97
N LEU A 37 -22.32 -12.25 -3.19
CA LEU A 37 -21.06 -11.62 -3.56
C LEU A 37 -19.86 -12.55 -3.35
N TRP A 38 -18.80 -12.27 -4.10
CA TRP A 38 -17.51 -12.91 -3.89
C TRP A 38 -16.73 -12.25 -2.76
N ASN A 39 -15.92 -13.06 -2.08
CA ASN A 39 -14.94 -12.55 -1.14
C ASN A 39 -13.88 -11.71 -1.87
N LEU A 40 -13.39 -10.70 -1.14
CA LEU A 40 -12.31 -9.87 -1.60
C LEU A 40 -11.03 -10.71 -1.78
N ARG A 41 -10.23 -10.36 -2.78
CA ARG A 41 -8.93 -11.00 -2.99
C ARG A 41 -8.00 -10.72 -1.82
N TYR A 42 -7.09 -11.64 -1.53
CA TYR A 42 -6.14 -11.46 -0.43
C TYR A 42 -5.32 -10.18 -0.57
N HIS A 43 -4.86 -9.89 -1.80
CA HIS A 43 -4.06 -8.69 -2.10
C HIS A 43 -4.81 -7.37 -1.96
N ASP A 44 -6.14 -7.39 -2.06
CA ASP A 44 -6.99 -6.20 -1.94
C ASP A 44 -7.50 -6.00 -0.51
N THR A 45 -7.23 -6.96 0.38
CA THR A 45 -7.69 -6.92 1.77
C THR A 45 -6.89 -5.91 2.58
N SER A 46 -7.56 -5.20 3.48
CA SER A 46 -6.94 -4.22 4.39
C SER A 46 -5.79 -4.82 5.19
N ALA A 47 -5.93 -6.05 5.67
CA ALA A 47 -4.87 -6.77 6.36
C ALA A 47 -3.56 -6.84 5.55
N PHE A 48 -3.65 -7.07 4.24
CA PHE A 48 -2.47 -7.12 3.37
C PHE A 48 -1.91 -5.72 3.09
N VAL A 49 -2.77 -4.74 2.79
CA VAL A 49 -2.38 -3.36 2.49
C VAL A 49 -1.71 -2.69 3.69
N VAL A 50 -2.29 -2.86 4.88
CA VAL A 50 -1.79 -2.30 6.14
C VAL A 50 -0.45 -2.92 6.50
N THR A 51 -0.34 -4.25 6.52
CA THR A 51 0.93 -4.93 6.85
C THR A 51 2.05 -4.56 5.89
N ARG A 52 1.75 -4.45 4.59
CA ARG A 52 2.72 -3.98 3.56
C ARG A 52 3.19 -2.55 3.84
N PHE A 53 2.28 -1.64 4.19
CA PHE A 53 2.61 -0.25 4.52
C PHE A 53 3.45 -0.18 5.81
N GLU A 54 3.00 -0.81 6.89
CA GLU A 54 3.66 -0.81 8.19
C GLU A 54 5.09 -1.34 8.12
N LYS A 55 5.32 -2.40 7.35
CA LYS A 55 6.67 -2.95 7.13
C LYS A 55 7.62 -1.90 6.54
N ARG A 56 7.15 -1.10 5.58
CA ARG A 56 7.95 -0.02 4.97
C ARG A 56 8.09 1.18 5.90
N TRP A 57 7.02 1.55 6.59
CA TRP A 57 7.01 2.64 7.58
C TRP A 57 8.01 2.39 8.71
N ASN A 58 7.96 1.22 9.33
CA ASN A 58 8.87 0.81 10.40
C ASN A 58 10.33 0.75 9.95
N LYS A 59 10.58 0.35 8.69
CA LYS A 59 11.92 0.39 8.10
C LYS A 59 12.43 1.83 7.99
N LEU A 60 11.60 2.76 7.56
CA LEU A 60 11.96 4.18 7.39
C LEU A 60 12.14 4.89 8.73
N LEU A 61 11.33 4.56 9.73
CA LEU A 61 11.52 5.02 11.10
C LEU A 61 12.90 4.61 11.63
N LYS A 62 13.27 3.34 11.52
CA LYS A 62 14.59 2.85 11.93
C LYS A 62 15.73 3.54 11.20
N ILE A 63 15.57 3.80 9.90
CA ILE A 63 16.55 4.50 9.08
C ILE A 63 16.70 5.96 9.53
N ASN A 64 15.60 6.68 9.73
CA ASN A 64 15.60 8.08 10.18
C ASN A 64 16.27 8.22 11.56
N VAL A 65 15.94 7.33 12.52
CA VAL A 65 16.58 7.29 13.84
C VAL A 65 18.10 7.07 13.73
N ARG A 66 18.54 6.16 12.84
CA ARG A 66 19.97 5.91 12.59
C ARG A 66 20.68 7.10 11.93
N PHE A 67 20.05 7.76 10.95
CA PHE A 67 20.60 8.96 10.34
C PHE A 67 20.72 10.09 11.35
N SER A 68 19.67 10.32 12.15
CA SER A 68 19.73 11.28 13.26
C SER A 68 20.83 10.93 14.28
N ALA A 69 21.07 9.64 14.58
CA ALA A 69 22.17 9.23 15.45
C ALA A 69 23.57 9.43 14.85
N ARG A 70 23.72 9.25 13.52
CA ARG A 70 24.99 9.45 12.82
C ARG A 70 25.34 10.92 12.65
N ASP A 71 24.38 11.74 12.24
CA ASP A 71 24.57 13.21 12.18
C ASP A 71 24.96 13.75 13.56
N ARG A 72 24.30 13.26 14.63
CA ARG A 72 24.69 13.57 16.02
C ARG A 72 26.14 13.24 16.34
N LYS A 73 26.68 12.10 15.87
CA LYS A 73 28.07 11.69 16.18
C LYS A 73 29.09 12.48 15.37
N THR A 74 28.78 12.83 14.13
CA THR A 74 29.64 13.65 13.26
C THR A 74 29.64 15.11 13.71
N GLU A 75 28.50 15.68 14.14
CA GLU A 75 28.43 17.03 14.71
C GLU A 75 29.03 17.11 16.12
N LEU A 76 28.84 16.12 17.00
CA LEU A 76 29.47 16.07 18.34
C LEU A 76 31.01 16.06 18.25
N ASN A 77 31.56 15.36 17.25
CA ASN A 77 32.99 15.36 16.99
C ASN A 77 33.52 16.71 16.46
N GLY A 78 32.64 17.59 15.97
CA GLY A 78 32.98 18.92 15.43
C GLY A 78 32.60 20.11 16.31
N LEU A 79 31.71 19.95 17.29
CA LEU A 79 31.10 21.05 18.06
C LEU A 79 30.94 20.71 19.55
N LEU A 80 31.92 21.09 20.39
CA LEU A 80 31.64 21.54 21.75
C LEU A 80 30.87 22.87 21.66
N LYS A 81 29.57 22.85 21.35
CA LYS A 81 28.71 24.02 21.50
C LYS A 81 27.33 23.59 21.97
N ASP A 82 27.07 23.96 23.21
CA ASP A 82 25.82 23.83 23.94
C ASP A 82 24.67 24.43 23.13
N GLN A 83 23.73 23.59 22.70
CA GLN A 83 22.43 24.06 22.27
C GLN A 83 21.40 22.93 22.41
N ASP A 84 20.30 23.23 23.12
CA ASP A 84 19.11 22.39 23.23
C ASP A 84 18.58 22.00 21.83
N TYR A 85 18.53 20.70 21.52
CA TYR A 85 18.09 20.20 20.22
C TYR A 85 16.88 19.26 20.32
N THR A 86 15.78 19.72 19.72
CA THR A 86 14.58 18.92 19.44
C THR A 86 14.78 18.03 18.21
N PRO A 87 14.17 16.82 18.16
CA PRO A 87 14.39 15.86 17.07
C PRO A 87 13.91 16.39 15.70
N LYS A 88 14.77 16.33 14.68
CA LYS A 88 14.47 16.78 13.31
C LYS A 88 13.49 15.85 12.59
N LYS A 89 12.36 16.46 12.20
CA LYS A 89 11.27 16.09 11.27
C LYS A 89 10.69 14.66 11.39
N PRO A 90 9.40 14.51 11.79
CA PRO A 90 8.74 13.22 11.78
C PRO A 90 8.68 12.66 10.36
N VAL A 91 8.81 11.34 10.23
CA VAL A 91 8.57 10.65 8.95
C VAL A 91 7.20 11.08 8.41
N SER A 92 7.17 11.52 7.15
CA SER A 92 5.93 11.99 6.53
C SER A 92 5.11 10.81 6.00
N ILE A 93 3.86 10.72 6.45
CA ILE A 93 2.89 9.68 6.04
C ILE A 93 2.65 9.73 4.53
N ILE A 94 2.44 10.92 3.97
CA ILE A 94 2.25 11.13 2.52
C ILE A 94 3.48 10.66 1.74
N GLY A 95 4.69 10.99 2.22
CA GLY A 95 5.93 10.60 1.54
C GLY A 95 6.09 9.09 1.49
N THR A 96 5.72 8.38 2.56
CA THR A 96 5.73 6.91 2.57
C THR A 96 4.62 6.27 1.76
N LEU A 97 3.43 6.86 1.73
CA LEU A 97 2.34 6.37 0.89
C LEU A 97 2.73 6.46 -0.58
N LEU A 98 3.20 7.64 -1.01
CA LEU A 98 3.64 7.86 -2.38
C LEU A 98 4.78 6.90 -2.73
N ARG A 99 5.80 6.76 -1.88
CA ARG A 99 6.89 5.80 -2.12
C ARG A 99 6.46 4.33 -2.11
N THR A 100 5.38 3.99 -1.42
CA THR A 100 4.88 2.60 -1.36
C THR A 100 4.07 2.21 -2.58
N TYR A 101 3.30 3.16 -3.12
CA TYR A 101 2.31 2.91 -4.16
C TYR A 101 2.59 3.63 -5.49
N TRP A 102 3.64 4.44 -5.63
CA TRP A 102 3.90 5.18 -6.88
C TRP A 102 4.02 4.27 -8.12
N ILE A 103 4.53 3.04 -7.97
CA ILE A 103 4.72 2.13 -9.11
C ILE A 103 3.38 1.68 -9.71
N THR A 104 2.32 1.54 -8.89
CA THR A 104 0.99 1.22 -9.41
C THR A 104 0.45 2.38 -10.23
N PHE A 105 0.69 3.63 -9.80
CA PHE A 105 0.31 4.82 -10.56
C PHE A 105 1.10 4.96 -11.87
N VAL A 106 2.41 4.67 -11.86
CA VAL A 106 3.24 4.70 -13.07
C VAL A 106 2.81 3.63 -14.08
N ASN A 107 2.56 2.40 -13.62
CA ASN A 107 2.12 1.31 -14.50
C ASN A 107 0.77 1.64 -15.17
N VAL A 108 -0.15 2.28 -14.45
CA VAL A 108 -1.43 2.75 -15.02
C VAL A 108 -1.21 3.90 -16.01
N GLY A 109 -0.30 4.84 -15.70
CA GLY A 109 0.03 5.95 -16.58
C GLY A 109 0.73 5.53 -17.87
N LEU A 110 1.54 4.46 -17.84
CA LEU A 110 2.22 3.92 -19.02
C LEU A 110 1.26 3.17 -19.96
N LEU A 111 0.14 2.67 -19.43
CA LEU A 111 -0.86 1.92 -20.19
C LEU A 111 -1.84 2.83 -20.96
N LYS A 112 -1.70 4.16 -20.83
CA LYS A 112 -2.58 5.18 -21.42
C LYS A 112 -1.88 5.90 -22.56
#